data_AF-A0A1D6J224-F1
#
_entry.id   AF-A0A1D6J224-F1
#
_cell.length_a   1.000
_cell.length_b   1.000
_cell.length_c   1.000
_cell.angle_alpha   90.00
_cell.angle_beta   90.00
_cell.angle_gamma   90.00
#
_symmetry.space_group_name_H-M   'P 1'
#
loop_
_entity.id
_entity.type
_entity.pdbx_description
1 polymer ?
#
loop_
_entity_poly.entity_id
_entity_poly.type
_entity_poly.pdbx_seq_one_letter_code
_entity_poly.pdbx_strand_id
1 'polypeptide(L)'
;MGSSLIEELEDAIYKNKKTPISYSELAALKEGRFNASIQHRLAELEGLPSTRGEDLQMKCLLEMYGLKLLDLQKKVRSDISAEYWLQKKCAYPERQLFDWGLMRIRYPLSMYGIGDILSMDADDVHRKKRFTERMSRLEEEEKNQADIRKRKFFAEILNASREHQVQLGTTFKQRKQRNDGVQAWHVRARQRISRQEKNRLNLLKIGDQVAYMKMVEESKNERLKMLLDKTNELLEGIGKAVQRQKDAEHVSQHEGSEVPKGSESEDCSQISDLWMGMRFQIGYSPTMIYPREPWQMSSRI
;
A
#
# COMPACT_ATOMS: atom_id res chain seq x y z
N MET A 1 8.08 39.63 -7.57
CA MET A 1 7.97 38.47 -6.66
C MET A 1 7.69 37.14 -7.39
N GLY A 2 6.91 37.10 -8.50
CA GLY A 2 6.59 35.83 -9.18
C GLY A 2 7.70 35.18 -10.03
N SER A 3 8.69 35.95 -10.51
CA SER A 3 9.80 35.42 -11.33
C SER A 3 10.75 34.50 -10.56
N SER A 4 11.01 34.82 -9.28
CA SER A 4 11.91 34.05 -8.40
C SER A 4 11.40 32.64 -8.16
N LEU A 5 10.09 32.48 -7.95
CA LEU A 5 9.48 31.17 -7.70
C LEU A 5 9.48 30.28 -8.95
N ILE A 6 9.41 30.88 -10.14
CA ILE A 6 9.48 30.13 -11.40
C ILE A 6 10.91 29.69 -11.65
N GLU A 7 11.89 30.56 -11.45
CA GLU A 7 13.31 30.21 -11.53
C GLU A 7 13.69 29.13 -10.50
N GLU A 8 13.24 29.26 -9.25
CA GLU A 8 13.46 28.25 -8.20
C GLU A 8 12.80 26.90 -8.53
N LEU A 9 11.62 26.91 -9.15
CA LEU A 9 10.92 25.72 -9.60
C LEU A 9 11.65 25.06 -10.79
N GLU A 10 12.12 25.85 -11.75
CA GLU A 10 12.90 25.37 -12.89
C GLU A 10 14.24 24.77 -12.43
N ASP A 11 14.92 25.43 -11.49
CA ASP A 11 16.15 24.93 -10.86
C ASP A 11 15.91 23.63 -10.09
N ALA A 12 14.78 23.53 -9.37
CA ALA A 12 14.38 22.32 -8.66
C ALA A 12 14.07 21.18 -9.64
N ILE A 13 13.36 21.45 -10.74
CA ILE A 13 13.08 20.47 -11.79
C ILE A 13 14.38 20.01 -12.46
N TYR A 14 15.32 20.91 -12.70
CA TYR A 14 16.62 20.58 -13.29
C TYR A 14 17.48 19.71 -12.35
N LYS A 15 17.50 20.02 -11.05
CA LYS A 15 18.18 19.20 -10.02
C LYS A 15 17.52 17.84 -9.81
N ASN A 16 16.20 17.74 -9.98
CA ASN A 16 15.44 16.50 -9.77
C ASN A 16 15.25 15.67 -11.04
N LYS A 17 15.65 16.17 -12.21
CA LYS A 17 15.85 15.39 -13.43
C LYS A 17 17.06 14.46 -13.21
N LYS A 18 16.85 13.38 -12.46
CA LYS A 18 17.68 12.19 -12.61
C LYS A 18 17.65 11.84 -14.09
N THR A 19 18.81 11.85 -14.73
CA THR A 19 18.95 11.45 -16.12
C THR A 19 18.27 10.08 -16.28
N PRO A 20 17.40 9.88 -17.29
CA PRO A 20 16.82 8.57 -17.52
C PRO A 20 17.97 7.59 -17.79
N ILE A 21 18.25 6.72 -16.82
CA ILE A 21 19.30 5.71 -16.93
C ILE A 21 18.89 4.77 -18.06
N SER A 22 19.80 4.51 -18.99
CA SER A 22 19.51 3.61 -20.10
C SER A 22 19.25 2.18 -19.57
N TYR A 23 18.44 1.40 -20.28
CA TYR A 23 18.18 0.00 -19.88
C TYR A 23 19.49 -0.81 -19.78
N SER A 24 20.43 -0.57 -20.68
CA SER A 24 21.74 -1.22 -20.69
C SER A 24 22.53 -0.91 -19.42
N GLU A 25 22.55 0.35 -18.98
CA GLU A 25 23.21 0.75 -17.74
C GLU A 25 22.53 0.12 -16.51
N LEU A 26 21.20 0.10 -16.46
CA LEU A 26 20.46 -0.57 -15.38
C LEU A 26 20.74 -2.08 -15.33
N ALA A 27 20.82 -2.74 -16.48
CA ALA A 27 21.15 -4.15 -16.58
C ALA A 27 22.58 -4.43 -16.08
N ALA A 28 23.56 -3.62 -16.51
CA ALA A 28 24.95 -3.74 -16.07
C ALA A 28 25.10 -3.50 -14.56
N LEU A 29 24.41 -2.50 -14.00
CA LEU A 29 24.39 -2.24 -12.56
C LEU A 29 23.77 -3.41 -11.78
N LYS A 30 22.70 -4.02 -12.30
CA LYS A 30 22.07 -5.20 -11.69
C LYS A 30 23.02 -6.41 -11.71
N GLU A 31 23.67 -6.66 -12.83
CA GLU A 31 24.65 -7.74 -12.97
C GLU A 31 25.88 -7.53 -12.07
N GLY A 32 26.40 -6.31 -12.00
CA GLY A 32 27.49 -5.93 -11.10
C GLY A 32 27.15 -6.22 -9.63
N ARG A 33 25.92 -5.90 -9.19
CA ARG A 33 25.47 -6.21 -7.83
C ARG A 33 25.42 -7.71 -7.54
N PHE A 34 24.92 -8.52 -8.48
CA PHE A 34 24.91 -9.97 -8.31
C PHE A 34 26.32 -10.55 -8.28
N ASN A 35 27.20 -10.09 -9.17
CA ASN A 35 28.59 -10.52 -9.19
C ASN A 35 29.29 -10.18 -7.87
N ALA A 36 29.11 -8.95 -7.35
CA ALA A 36 29.65 -8.57 -6.05
C ALA A 36 29.13 -9.47 -4.91
N SER A 37 27.83 -9.78 -4.90
CA SER A 37 27.24 -10.67 -3.90
C SER A 37 27.79 -12.11 -3.99
N ILE A 38 28.03 -12.62 -5.19
CA ILE A 38 28.62 -13.95 -5.41
C ILE A 38 30.08 -13.95 -4.93
N GLN A 39 30.86 -12.93 -5.28
CA GLN A 39 32.25 -12.81 -4.84
C GLN A 39 32.36 -12.70 -3.32
N HIS A 40 31.48 -11.91 -2.69
CA HIS A 40 31.40 -11.83 -1.23
C HIS A 40 31.13 -13.20 -0.60
N ARG A 41 30.15 -13.94 -1.12
CA ARG A 41 29.80 -15.27 -0.61
C ARG A 41 30.91 -16.29 -0.82
N LEU A 42 31.61 -16.24 -1.95
CA LEU A 42 32.79 -17.09 -2.19
C LEU A 42 33.90 -16.80 -1.16
N ALA A 43 34.20 -15.52 -0.88
CA ALA A 43 35.18 -15.15 0.13
C ALA A 43 34.79 -15.64 1.53
N GLU A 44 33.50 -15.54 1.90
CA GLU A 44 32.99 -16.11 3.15
C GLU A 44 33.23 -17.62 3.23
N LEU A 45 32.92 -18.35 2.16
CA LEU A 45 33.04 -19.82 2.13
C LEU A 45 34.50 -20.30 2.15
N GLU A 46 35.41 -19.56 1.51
CA GLU A 46 36.85 -19.87 1.50
C GLU A 46 37.54 -19.53 2.84
N GLY A 47 37.01 -18.57 3.60
CA GLY A 47 37.54 -18.18 4.91
C GLY A 47 37.13 -19.07 6.09
N LEU A 48 36.35 -20.13 5.86
CA LEU A 48 35.84 -20.98 6.93
C LEU A 48 36.88 -22.04 7.37
N PRO A 49 37.14 -22.22 8.68
CA PRO A 49 38.03 -23.27 9.16
C PRO A 49 37.48 -24.67 8.86
N SER A 50 38.38 -25.59 8.49
CA SER A 50 38.09 -26.99 8.14
C SER A 50 37.59 -27.86 9.31
N THR A 51 37.68 -27.36 10.55
CA THR A 51 37.33 -28.08 11.80
C THR A 51 35.82 -28.13 12.10
N ARG A 52 34.96 -28.09 11.08
CA ARG A 52 33.50 -28.11 11.23
C ARG A 52 32.98 -29.53 11.02
N GLY A 53 31.82 -29.86 11.62
CA GLY A 53 31.19 -31.17 11.43
C GLY A 53 31.00 -31.53 9.94
N GLU A 54 31.20 -32.81 9.61
CA GLU A 54 31.34 -33.33 8.24
C GLU A 54 30.19 -32.92 7.31
N ASP A 55 28.94 -32.96 7.81
CA ASP A 55 27.75 -32.60 7.04
C ASP A 55 27.70 -31.12 6.64
N LEU A 56 28.13 -30.23 7.54
CA LEU A 56 28.18 -28.79 7.27
C LEU A 56 29.30 -28.46 6.31
N GLN A 57 30.45 -29.13 6.46
CA GLN A 57 31.58 -28.99 5.55
C GLN A 57 31.19 -29.40 4.13
N MET A 58 30.50 -30.54 3.97
CA MET A 58 30.01 -31.01 2.67
C MET A 58 29.09 -29.98 2.00
N LYS A 59 28.14 -29.40 2.74
CA LYS A 59 27.22 -28.37 2.20
C LYS A 59 27.95 -27.11 1.76
N CYS A 60 28.90 -26.62 2.56
CA CYS A 60 29.71 -25.45 2.21
C CYS A 60 30.56 -25.71 0.96
N LEU A 61 31.14 -26.92 0.82
CA LEU A 61 31.90 -27.30 -0.37
C LEU A 61 31.02 -27.35 -1.61
N LEU A 62 29.83 -27.96 -1.53
CA LEU A 62 28.88 -28.00 -2.64
C LEU A 62 28.44 -26.60 -3.09
N GLU A 63 28.17 -25.70 -2.13
CA GLU A 63 27.83 -24.31 -2.44
C GLU A 63 29.01 -23.60 -3.14
N MET A 64 30.23 -23.75 -2.60
CA MET A 64 31.44 -23.14 -3.18
C MET A 64 31.68 -23.64 -4.61
N TYR A 65 31.63 -24.95 -4.85
CA TYR A 65 31.81 -25.50 -6.20
C TYR A 65 30.66 -25.11 -7.14
N GLY A 66 29.43 -25.03 -6.63
CA GLY A 66 28.28 -24.54 -7.38
C GLY A 66 28.47 -23.10 -7.87
N LEU A 67 28.97 -22.22 -7.01
CA LEU A 67 29.29 -20.84 -7.37
C LEU A 67 30.48 -20.75 -8.36
N LYS A 68 31.53 -21.56 -8.18
CA LYS A 68 32.68 -21.62 -9.10
C LYS A 68 32.32 -22.13 -10.50
N LEU A 69 31.34 -23.04 -10.59
CA LEU A 69 30.89 -23.63 -11.86
C LEU A 69 29.76 -22.85 -12.54
N LEU A 70 29.28 -21.76 -11.92
CA LEU A 70 28.12 -21.01 -12.40
C LEU A 70 28.31 -20.48 -13.84
N ASP A 71 29.49 -19.95 -14.17
CA ASP A 71 29.74 -19.39 -15.50
C ASP A 71 29.84 -20.48 -16.57
N LEU A 72 30.40 -21.65 -16.24
CA LEU A 72 30.37 -22.80 -17.12
C LEU A 72 28.93 -23.25 -17.37
N GLN A 73 28.12 -23.34 -16.31
CA GLN A 73 26.71 -23.70 -16.41
C GLN A 73 25.92 -22.72 -17.29
N LYS A 74 26.16 -21.41 -17.15
CA LYS A 74 25.54 -20.36 -18.00
C LYS A 74 25.91 -20.56 -19.48
N LYS A 75 27.19 -20.80 -19.78
CA LYS A 75 27.67 -21.04 -21.15
C LYS A 75 27.01 -22.27 -21.76
N VAL A 76 27.06 -23.41 -21.07
CA VAL A 76 26.45 -24.67 -21.56
C VAL A 76 24.95 -24.49 -21.79
N ARG A 77 24.24 -23.81 -20.89
CA ARG A 77 22.80 -23.52 -21.08
C ARG A 77 22.54 -22.61 -22.29
N SER A 78 23.39 -21.63 -22.53
CA SER A 78 23.31 -20.75 -23.70
C SER A 78 23.51 -21.54 -24.99
N ASP A 79 24.55 -22.39 -25.04
CA ASP A 79 24.88 -23.21 -26.21
C ASP A 79 23.76 -24.21 -26.53
N ILE A 80 23.27 -24.94 -25.53
CA ILE A 80 22.13 -25.86 -25.69
C ILE A 80 20.89 -25.11 -26.17
N SER A 81 20.63 -23.92 -25.63
CA SER A 81 19.49 -23.11 -26.04
C SER A 81 19.63 -22.67 -27.50
N ALA A 82 20.82 -22.22 -27.91
CA ALA A 82 21.10 -21.81 -29.28
C ALA A 82 20.90 -22.97 -30.27
N GLU A 83 21.44 -24.15 -29.95
CA GLU A 83 21.25 -25.38 -30.74
C GLU A 83 19.77 -25.79 -30.81
N TYR A 84 19.05 -25.75 -29.67
CA TYR A 84 17.62 -26.05 -29.64
C TYR A 84 16.81 -25.07 -30.50
N TRP A 85 17.11 -23.78 -30.42
CA TRP A 85 16.47 -22.76 -31.26
C TRP A 85 16.79 -22.97 -32.74
N LEU A 86 18.02 -23.36 -33.08
CA LEU A 86 18.42 -23.70 -34.44
C LEU A 86 17.66 -24.93 -34.93
N GLN A 87 17.64 -26.01 -34.15
CA GLN A 87 16.89 -27.23 -34.47
C GLN A 87 15.42 -26.93 -34.72
N LYS A 88 14.79 -26.12 -33.87
CA LYS A 88 13.38 -25.74 -34.03
C LYS A 88 13.13 -24.93 -35.31
N LYS A 89 14.06 -24.05 -35.67
CA LYS A 89 14.02 -23.28 -36.93
C LYS A 89 14.18 -24.20 -38.14
N CYS A 90 15.15 -25.11 -38.09
CA CYS A 90 15.46 -26.05 -39.18
C CYS A 90 14.44 -27.19 -39.32
N ALA A 91 13.71 -27.56 -38.26
CA ALA A 91 12.71 -28.63 -38.29
C ALA A 91 11.48 -28.28 -39.15
N TYR A 92 11.14 -26.99 -39.27
CA TYR A 92 10.05 -26.52 -40.12
C TYR A 92 10.49 -25.30 -40.95
N PRO A 93 11.36 -25.49 -41.95
CA PRO A 93 11.88 -24.39 -42.77
C PRO A 93 10.76 -23.58 -43.43
N GLU A 94 9.67 -24.25 -43.82
CA GLU A 94 8.55 -23.64 -44.56
C GLU A 94 7.69 -22.69 -43.72
N ARG A 95 7.77 -22.79 -42.38
CA ARG A 95 7.07 -21.88 -41.46
C ARG A 95 7.91 -20.65 -41.12
N GLN A 96 9.16 -20.62 -41.55
CA GLN A 96 10.07 -19.52 -41.33
C GLN A 96 10.01 -18.57 -42.53
N LEU A 97 9.59 -17.32 -42.30
CA LEU A 97 9.77 -16.25 -43.29
C LEU A 97 11.28 -16.03 -43.47
N PHE A 98 11.85 -16.64 -44.51
CA PHE A 98 13.21 -16.33 -44.92
C PHE A 98 13.25 -14.89 -45.41
N ASP A 99 14.13 -14.08 -44.83
CA ASP A 99 14.49 -12.82 -45.46
C ASP A 99 15.32 -13.16 -46.71
N TRP A 100 14.65 -13.17 -47.86
CA TRP A 100 15.26 -13.40 -49.19
C TRP A 100 16.42 -12.44 -49.49
N GLY A 101 16.65 -11.42 -48.65
CA GLY A 101 17.85 -10.59 -48.66
C GLY A 101 19.14 -11.33 -48.31
N LEU A 102 19.12 -12.29 -47.38
CA LEU A 102 20.31 -13.03 -46.91
C LEU A 102 20.63 -14.28 -47.75
N MET A 103 19.64 -14.85 -48.41
CA MET A 103 19.79 -16.00 -49.33
C MET A 103 20.23 -15.58 -50.75
N ARG A 104 20.25 -14.27 -51.05
CA ARG A 104 21.01 -13.75 -52.21
C ARG A 104 22.49 -13.72 -51.86
N ILE A 105 23.08 -14.91 -51.79
CA ILE A 105 24.51 -15.09 -51.95
C ILE A 105 24.91 -14.22 -53.14
N ARG A 106 25.84 -13.27 -52.93
CA ARG A 106 26.61 -12.68 -54.03
C ARG A 106 27.26 -13.85 -54.75
N TYR A 107 26.65 -14.30 -55.84
CA TYR A 107 27.29 -15.22 -56.74
C TYR A 107 28.60 -14.54 -57.13
N PRO A 108 29.79 -15.16 -56.91
CA PRO A 108 31.00 -14.63 -57.48
C PRO A 108 30.93 -14.91 -58.98
N LEU A 109 30.19 -14.07 -59.70
CA LEU A 109 30.16 -14.04 -61.16
C LEU A 109 31.46 -13.42 -61.70
N SER A 110 32.59 -13.65 -61.03
CA SER A 110 33.92 -13.26 -61.51
C SER A 110 34.62 -14.40 -62.27
N MET A 111 33.94 -15.53 -62.52
CA MET A 111 34.56 -16.64 -63.27
C MET A 111 34.34 -16.57 -64.79
N TYR A 112 33.39 -15.77 -65.27
CA TYR A 112 33.28 -15.44 -66.69
C TYR A 112 32.96 -13.95 -66.81
N GLY A 113 33.97 -13.19 -67.19
CA GLY A 113 33.85 -11.75 -67.44
C GLY A 113 32.83 -11.45 -68.54
N ILE A 114 32.43 -10.19 -68.59
CA ILE A 114 31.39 -9.57 -69.43
C ILE A 114 30.06 -9.43 -68.68
N GLY A 115 30.05 -8.46 -67.75
CA GLY A 115 28.83 -7.93 -67.14
C GLY A 115 29.11 -6.49 -66.72
N ASP A 116 28.42 -5.54 -67.35
CA ASP A 116 28.63 -4.11 -67.24
C ASP A 116 28.43 -3.58 -65.79
N ILE A 117 29.45 -2.90 -65.25
CA ILE A 117 29.55 -2.46 -63.85
C ILE A 117 28.47 -1.41 -63.50
N LEU A 118 27.87 -0.79 -64.51
CA LEU A 118 26.91 0.30 -64.32
C LEU A 118 25.45 -0.17 -64.19
N SER A 119 25.11 -1.38 -64.64
CA SER A 119 23.70 -1.85 -64.63
C SER A 119 23.20 -2.34 -63.27
N MET A 120 24.10 -2.53 -62.29
CA MET A 120 23.76 -2.94 -60.92
C MET A 120 23.17 -1.82 -60.05
N ASP A 121 23.32 -0.54 -60.43
CA ASP A 121 23.04 0.59 -59.53
C ASP A 121 21.54 0.95 -59.48
N ALA A 122 20.80 0.83 -60.59
CA ALA A 122 19.37 1.17 -60.63
C ALA A 122 18.50 0.23 -59.74
N ASP A 123 18.77 -1.08 -59.79
CA ASP A 123 18.07 -2.07 -58.96
C ASP A 123 18.39 -1.90 -57.46
N ASP A 124 19.61 -1.48 -57.13
CA ASP A 124 20.00 -1.17 -55.76
C ASP A 124 19.34 0.12 -55.24
N VAL A 125 19.17 1.13 -56.09
CA VAL A 125 18.41 2.35 -55.75
C VAL A 125 16.95 2.02 -55.46
N HIS A 126 16.28 1.20 -56.29
CA HIS A 126 14.90 0.78 -56.05
C HIS A 126 14.75 -0.13 -54.83
N ARG A 127 15.75 -0.97 -54.51
CA ARG A 127 15.78 -1.76 -53.26
C ARG A 127 15.92 -0.86 -52.04
N LYS A 128 16.88 0.06 -52.05
CA LYS A 128 17.10 1.03 -50.96
C LYS A 128 15.84 1.87 -50.73
N LYS A 129 15.18 2.35 -51.80
CA LYS A 129 13.92 3.10 -51.72
C LYS A 129 12.80 2.32 -51.03
N ARG A 130 12.64 1.02 -51.35
CA ARG A 130 11.64 0.16 -50.68
C ARG A 130 11.99 -0.13 -49.22
N PHE A 131 13.28 -0.28 -48.91
CA PHE A 131 13.74 -0.48 -47.54
C PHE A 131 13.48 0.77 -46.69
N THR A 132 13.83 1.96 -47.19
CA THR A 132 13.56 3.22 -46.50
C THR A 132 12.08 3.48 -46.33
N GLU A 133 11.24 3.13 -47.32
CA GLU A 133 9.78 3.24 -47.20
C GLU A 133 9.22 2.31 -46.11
N ARG A 134 9.68 1.05 -46.04
CA ARG A 134 9.26 0.12 -44.98
C ARG A 134 9.71 0.59 -43.60
N MET A 135 10.94 1.07 -43.47
CA MET A 135 11.43 1.62 -42.20
C MET A 135 10.63 2.86 -41.79
N SER A 136 10.27 3.73 -42.73
CA SER A 136 9.41 4.89 -42.48
C SER A 136 8.01 4.50 -42.01
N ARG A 137 7.41 3.44 -42.58
CA ARG A 137 6.10 2.93 -42.14
C ARG A 137 6.16 2.36 -40.72
N LEU A 138 7.21 1.59 -40.40
CA LEU A 138 7.40 1.07 -39.05
C LEU A 138 7.60 2.19 -38.02
N GLU A 139 8.38 3.22 -38.36
CA GLU A 139 8.56 4.40 -37.49
C GLU A 139 7.23 5.15 -37.27
N GLU A 140 6.41 5.29 -38.31
CA GLU A 140 5.07 5.89 -38.21
C GLU A 140 4.12 5.03 -37.36
N GLU A 141 4.15 3.72 -37.50
CA GLU A 141 3.40 2.79 -36.66
C GLU A 141 3.82 2.89 -35.18
N GLU A 142 5.12 3.01 -34.88
CA GLU A 142 5.60 3.24 -33.52
C GLU A 142 5.11 4.57 -32.93
N LYS A 143 5.12 5.64 -33.72
CA LYS A 143 4.55 6.94 -33.32
C LYS A 143 3.05 6.84 -33.06
N ASN A 144 2.31 6.16 -33.94
CA ASN A 144 0.89 5.91 -33.77
C ASN A 144 0.60 5.10 -32.49
N GLN A 145 1.40 4.07 -32.21
CA GLN A 145 1.29 3.32 -30.95
C GLN A 145 1.62 4.17 -29.73
N ALA A 146 2.63 5.04 -29.81
CA ALA A 146 2.92 6.00 -28.74
C ALA A 146 1.75 6.95 -28.50
N ASP A 147 1.10 7.44 -29.55
CA ASP A 147 -0.05 8.34 -29.43
C ASP A 147 -1.32 7.62 -28.95
N ILE A 148 -1.54 6.37 -29.36
CA ILE A 148 -2.59 5.53 -28.78
C ILE A 148 -2.35 5.32 -27.28
N ARG A 149 -1.11 5.07 -26.85
CA ARG A 149 -0.75 4.94 -25.43
C ARG A 149 -1.03 6.24 -24.66
N LYS A 150 -0.64 7.40 -25.20
CA LYS A 150 -0.95 8.71 -24.60
C LYS A 150 -2.46 8.94 -24.48
N ARG A 151 -3.23 8.69 -25.54
CA ARG A 151 -4.69 8.85 -25.53
C ARG A 151 -5.36 7.93 -24.51
N LYS A 152 -4.91 6.66 -24.41
CA LYS A 152 -5.38 5.71 -23.41
C LYS A 152 -5.09 6.20 -21.99
N PHE A 153 -3.87 6.69 -21.73
CA PHE A 153 -3.50 7.26 -20.44
C PHE A 153 -4.42 8.43 -20.02
N PHE A 154 -4.67 9.39 -20.92
CA PHE A 154 -5.57 10.49 -20.62
C PHE A 154 -7.03 10.04 -20.44
N ALA A 155 -7.47 9.04 -21.22
CA ALA A 155 -8.80 8.46 -21.06
C ALA A 155 -8.96 7.75 -19.70
N GLU A 156 -7.93 7.04 -19.24
CA GLU A 156 -7.91 6.41 -17.91
C GLU A 156 -8.00 7.45 -16.78
N ILE A 157 -7.25 8.56 -16.87
CA ILE A 157 -7.34 9.65 -15.89
C ILE A 157 -8.76 10.23 -15.84
N LEU A 158 -9.36 10.52 -17.01
CA LEU A 158 -10.70 11.06 -17.08
C LEU A 158 -11.76 10.08 -16.56
N ASN A 159 -11.59 8.78 -16.84
CA ASN A 159 -12.46 7.73 -16.33
C ASN A 159 -12.34 7.59 -14.81
N ALA A 160 -11.11 7.61 -14.26
CA ALA A 160 -10.88 7.56 -12.82
C ALA A 160 -11.53 8.76 -12.09
N SER A 161 -11.43 9.97 -12.66
CA SER A 161 -12.10 11.15 -12.11
C SER A 161 -13.63 11.00 -12.09
N ARG A 162 -14.21 10.51 -13.20
CA ARG A 162 -15.66 10.24 -13.29
C ARG A 162 -16.11 9.18 -12.31
N GLU A 163 -15.35 8.10 -12.17
CA GLU A 163 -15.64 7.03 -11.22
C GLU A 163 -15.58 7.55 -9.78
N HIS A 164 -14.54 8.31 -9.43
CA HIS A 164 -14.40 8.92 -8.12
C HIS A 164 -15.58 9.84 -7.79
N GLN A 165 -16.06 10.64 -8.76
CA GLN A 165 -17.24 11.49 -8.57
C GLN A 165 -18.51 10.66 -8.28
N VAL A 166 -18.72 9.54 -8.98
CA VAL A 166 -19.84 8.63 -8.72
C VAL A 166 -19.69 7.99 -7.33
N GLN A 167 -18.49 7.53 -6.97
CA GLN A 167 -18.20 6.95 -5.66
C GLN A 167 -18.47 7.95 -4.53
N LEU A 168 -18.07 9.22 -4.64
CA LEU A 168 -18.42 10.28 -3.69
C LEU A 168 -19.94 10.42 -3.52
N GLY A 169 -20.70 10.38 -4.61
CA GLY A 169 -22.17 10.42 -4.56
C GLY A 169 -22.77 9.22 -3.82
N THR A 170 -22.26 8.01 -4.06
CA THR A 170 -22.76 6.79 -3.40
C THR A 170 -22.43 6.77 -1.90
N THR A 171 -21.19 7.11 -1.53
CA THR A 171 -20.73 7.15 -0.15
C THR A 171 -21.47 8.21 0.66
N PHE A 172 -21.72 9.38 0.07
CA PHE A 172 -22.56 10.42 0.69
C PHE A 172 -23.99 9.92 0.97
N LYS A 173 -24.62 9.26 -0.01
CA LYS A 173 -25.97 8.68 0.16
C LYS A 173 -26.00 7.62 1.27
N GLN A 174 -25.02 6.72 1.31
CA GLN A 174 -24.92 5.70 2.37
C GLN A 174 -24.74 6.33 3.75
N ARG A 175 -23.86 7.34 3.87
CA ARG A 175 -23.64 8.06 5.13
C ARG A 175 -24.92 8.77 5.58
N LYS A 176 -25.63 9.42 4.65
CA LYS A 176 -26.92 10.07 4.93
C LYS A 176 -27.95 9.06 5.40
N GLN A 177 -28.10 7.92 4.72
CA GLN A 177 -29.05 6.87 5.10
C GLN A 177 -28.80 6.35 6.53
N ARG A 178 -27.53 6.14 6.91
CA ARG A 178 -27.19 5.73 8.29
C ARG A 178 -27.58 6.81 9.30
N ASN A 179 -27.27 8.07 9.02
CA ASN A 179 -27.60 9.19 9.90
C ASN A 179 -29.13 9.34 10.05
N ASP A 180 -29.87 9.29 8.96
CA ASP A 180 -31.34 9.35 8.96
C ASP A 180 -31.93 8.18 9.77
N GLY A 181 -31.34 6.98 9.66
CA GLY A 181 -31.70 5.82 10.47
C GLY A 181 -31.48 6.04 11.97
N VAL A 182 -30.34 6.63 12.36
CA VAL A 182 -30.02 6.96 13.76
C VAL A 182 -30.97 8.03 14.29
N GLN A 183 -31.23 9.10 13.53
CA GLN A 183 -32.19 10.14 13.92
C GLN A 183 -33.60 9.57 14.09
N ALA A 184 -34.07 8.74 13.16
CA ALA A 184 -35.35 8.06 13.26
C ALA A 184 -35.41 7.13 14.48
N TRP A 185 -34.32 6.42 14.81
CA TRP A 185 -34.23 5.60 16.01
C TRP A 185 -34.37 6.45 17.29
N HIS A 186 -33.67 7.57 17.40
CA HIS A 186 -33.79 8.46 18.56
C HIS A 186 -35.20 9.05 18.69
N VAL A 187 -35.84 9.44 17.59
CA VAL A 187 -37.23 9.91 17.59
C VAL A 187 -38.17 8.82 18.11
N ARG A 188 -38.04 7.58 17.62
CA ARG A 188 -38.85 6.44 18.09
C ARG A 188 -38.57 6.11 19.56
N ALA A 189 -37.31 6.19 20.00
CA ALA A 189 -36.95 5.97 21.39
C ALA A 189 -37.60 7.01 22.33
N ARG A 190 -37.57 8.30 21.97
CA ARG A 190 -38.29 9.36 22.70
C ARG A 190 -39.80 9.12 22.72
N GLN A 191 -40.37 8.66 21.61
CA GLN A 191 -41.79 8.30 21.55
C GLN A 191 -42.13 7.11 22.46
N ARG A 192 -41.27 6.11 22.61
CA ARG A 192 -41.48 4.99 23.55
C ARG A 192 -41.55 5.49 25.00
N ILE A 193 -40.61 6.34 25.40
CA ILE A 193 -40.59 6.96 26.75
C ILE A 193 -41.88 7.77 26.96
N SER A 194 -42.26 8.60 25.99
CA SER A 194 -43.50 9.39 26.08
C SER A 194 -44.75 8.53 26.15
N ARG A 195 -44.79 7.38 25.47
CA ARG A 195 -45.91 6.41 25.55
C ARG A 195 -45.96 5.74 26.92
N GLN A 196 -44.84 5.31 27.47
CA GLN A 196 -44.76 4.75 28.83
C GLN A 196 -45.25 5.77 29.87
N GLU A 197 -44.85 7.04 29.75
CA GLU A 197 -45.29 8.10 30.65
C GLU A 197 -46.80 8.38 30.53
N LYS A 198 -47.34 8.39 29.31
CA LYS A 198 -48.79 8.50 29.09
C LYS A 198 -49.56 7.31 29.67
N ASN A 199 -49.04 6.10 29.52
CA ASN A 199 -49.66 4.91 30.11
C ASN A 199 -49.65 4.98 31.64
N ARG A 200 -48.54 5.45 32.24
CA ARG A 200 -48.44 5.70 33.69
C ARG A 200 -49.51 6.67 34.17
N LEU A 201 -49.66 7.80 33.48
CA LEU A 201 -50.68 8.79 33.79
C LEU A 201 -52.10 8.25 33.57
N ASN A 202 -52.30 7.39 32.57
CA ASN A 202 -53.61 6.80 32.29
C ASN A 202 -54.04 5.81 33.39
N LEU A 203 -53.13 4.97 33.89
CA LEU A 203 -53.39 4.07 35.02
C LEU A 203 -53.81 4.83 36.28
N LEU A 204 -53.12 5.94 36.57
CA LEU A 204 -53.48 6.83 37.67
C LEU A 204 -54.86 7.49 37.47
N LYS A 205 -55.21 7.85 36.23
CA LYS A 205 -56.53 8.43 35.89
C LYS A 205 -57.68 7.43 35.99
N ILE A 206 -57.44 6.18 35.61
CA ILE A 206 -58.44 5.09 35.66
C ILE A 206 -58.60 4.56 37.11
N GLY A 207 -57.63 4.83 37.99
CA GLY A 207 -57.68 4.40 39.39
C GLY A 207 -57.25 2.94 39.60
N ASP A 208 -56.58 2.33 38.62
CA ASP A 208 -56.05 0.96 38.74
C ASP A 208 -54.74 0.95 39.53
N GLN A 209 -54.89 0.89 40.85
CA GLN A 209 -53.77 0.94 41.79
C GLN A 209 -52.84 -0.29 41.65
N VAL A 210 -53.37 -1.46 41.32
CA VAL A 210 -52.60 -2.71 41.24
C VAL A 210 -51.65 -2.66 40.04
N ALA A 211 -52.15 -2.24 38.88
CA ALA A 211 -51.34 -2.08 37.67
C ALA A 211 -50.26 -0.99 37.83
N TYR A 212 -50.60 0.12 38.49
CA TYR A 212 -49.63 1.18 38.77
C TYR A 212 -48.51 0.71 39.70
N MET A 213 -48.82 0.01 40.79
CA MET A 213 -47.83 -0.48 41.75
C MET A 213 -46.86 -1.49 41.11
N LYS A 214 -47.36 -2.40 40.26
CA LYS A 214 -46.54 -3.35 39.51
C LYS A 214 -45.54 -2.66 38.57
N MET A 215 -46.02 -1.67 37.80
CA MET A 215 -45.17 -0.90 36.89
C MET A 215 -44.11 -0.05 37.64
N VAL A 216 -44.43 0.44 38.85
CA VAL A 216 -43.44 1.13 39.70
C VAL A 216 -42.37 0.16 40.21
N GLU A 217 -42.76 -1.04 40.63
CA GLU A 217 -41.82 -2.08 41.08
C GLU A 217 -40.87 -2.52 39.95
N GLU A 218 -41.38 -2.69 38.73
CA GLU A 218 -40.58 -2.93 37.53
C GLU A 218 -39.56 -1.80 37.30
N SER A 219 -39.95 -0.53 37.43
CA SER A 219 -39.03 0.62 37.28
C SER A 219 -37.94 0.68 38.36
N LYS A 220 -38.23 0.24 39.59
CA LYS A 220 -37.22 0.15 40.67
C LYS A 220 -36.20 -0.93 40.36
N ASN A 221 -36.66 -2.07 39.86
CA ASN A 221 -35.79 -3.18 39.45
C ASN A 221 -34.90 -2.79 38.25
N GLU A 222 -35.41 -2.00 37.30
CA GLU A 222 -34.61 -1.45 36.20
C GLU A 222 -33.51 -0.49 36.69
N ARG A 223 -33.81 0.38 37.67
CA ARG A 223 -32.81 1.28 38.25
C ARG A 223 -31.70 0.51 38.97
N LEU A 224 -32.06 -0.51 39.75
CA LEU A 224 -31.10 -1.39 40.41
C LEU A 224 -30.21 -2.10 39.38
N LYS A 225 -30.81 -2.60 38.29
CA LYS A 225 -30.05 -3.19 37.18
C LYS A 225 -29.07 -2.19 36.56
N MET A 226 -29.50 -0.96 36.25
CA MET A 226 -28.61 0.08 35.72
C MET A 226 -27.45 0.41 36.67
N LEU A 227 -27.67 0.40 37.99
CA LEU A 227 -26.60 0.63 38.96
C LEU A 227 -25.59 -0.52 38.95
N LEU A 228 -26.06 -1.77 38.93
CA LEU A 228 -25.21 -2.95 38.84
C LEU A 228 -24.40 -2.97 37.53
N ASP A 229 -25.02 -2.66 36.40
CA ASP A 229 -24.35 -2.58 35.10
C ASP A 229 -23.23 -1.51 35.12
N LYS A 230 -23.48 -0.34 35.72
CA LYS A 230 -22.46 0.70 35.91
C LYS A 230 -21.33 0.25 36.84
N THR A 231 -21.64 -0.47 37.92
CA THR A 231 -20.61 -1.03 38.80
C THR A 231 -19.74 -2.03 38.05
N ASN A 232 -20.33 -2.92 37.25
CA ASN A 232 -19.59 -3.86 36.41
C ASN A 232 -18.68 -3.14 35.40
N GLU A 233 -19.17 -2.09 34.75
CA GLU A 233 -18.38 -1.26 33.83
C GLU A 233 -17.17 -0.61 34.52
N LEU A 234 -17.36 -0.08 35.74
CA LEU A 234 -16.26 0.46 36.55
C LEU A 234 -15.25 -0.63 36.96
N LEU A 235 -15.73 -1.81 37.36
CA LEU A 235 -14.88 -2.94 37.70
C LEU A 235 -14.07 -3.45 36.50
N GLU A 236 -14.66 -3.51 35.31
CA GLU A 236 -13.94 -3.82 34.07
C GLU A 236 -12.89 -2.76 33.73
N GLY A 237 -13.21 -1.48 33.94
CA GLY A 237 -12.29 -0.37 33.75
C GLY A 237 -11.07 -0.48 34.67
N ILE A 238 -11.29 -0.77 35.96
CA ILE A 238 -10.23 -1.02 36.94
C ILE A 238 -9.43 -2.27 36.56
N GLY A 239 -10.09 -3.37 36.18
CA GLY A 239 -9.41 -4.60 35.73
C GLY A 239 -8.49 -4.36 34.52
N LYS A 240 -8.95 -3.58 33.54
CA LYS A 240 -8.13 -3.18 32.38
C LYS A 240 -6.95 -2.29 32.79
N ALA A 241 -7.14 -1.35 33.72
CA ALA A 241 -6.07 -0.50 34.22
C ALA A 241 -5.00 -1.28 34.99
N VAL A 242 -5.42 -2.21 35.86
CA VAL A 242 -4.52 -3.12 36.60
C VAL A 242 -3.76 -4.03 35.66
N GLN A 243 -4.41 -4.56 34.61
CA GLN A 243 -3.74 -5.39 33.62
C GLN A 243 -2.66 -4.60 32.87
N ARG A 244 -2.97 -3.36 32.44
CA ARG A 244 -1.99 -2.48 31.80
C ARG A 244 -0.80 -2.17 32.70
N GLN A 245 -1.01 -2.04 34.02
CA GLN A 245 0.08 -1.85 34.98
C GLN A 245 0.97 -3.09 35.07
N LYS A 246 0.37 -4.28 35.21
CA LYS A 246 1.13 -5.55 35.21
C LYS A 246 1.93 -5.75 33.92
N ASP A 247 1.31 -5.46 32.77
CA ASP A 247 1.98 -5.59 31.48
C ASP A 247 3.17 -4.61 31.37
N ALA A 248 3.06 -3.40 31.92
CA ALA A 248 4.15 -2.42 31.97
C ALA A 248 5.28 -2.83 32.94
N GLU A 249 4.95 -3.39 34.09
CA GLU A 249 5.92 -3.92 35.07
C GLU A 249 6.67 -5.14 34.49
N HIS A 250 5.97 -6.05 33.79
CA HIS A 250 6.59 -7.18 33.11
C HIS A 250 7.52 -6.78 31.96
N VAL A 251 7.25 -5.66 31.27
CA VAL A 251 8.16 -5.10 30.25
C VAL A 251 9.42 -4.48 30.89
N SER A 252 9.33 -4.01 32.14
CA SER A 252 10.47 -3.45 32.88
C SER A 252 11.39 -4.49 33.54
N GLN A 253 10.95 -5.75 33.68
CA GLN A 253 11.65 -6.80 34.45
C GLN A 253 12.45 -7.81 33.61
N HIS A 254 12.51 -7.68 32.28
CA HIS A 254 13.31 -8.62 31.47
C HIS A 254 14.77 -8.15 31.28
N GLU A 255 15.51 -7.96 32.38
CA GLU A 255 16.94 -8.31 32.51
C GLU A 255 17.29 -8.42 34.01
N GLY A 256 17.80 -9.59 34.43
CA GLY A 256 18.45 -9.78 35.75
C GLY A 256 17.68 -10.67 36.74
N SER A 257 18.03 -11.96 36.75
CA SER A 257 17.71 -12.91 37.82
C SER A 257 18.45 -12.55 39.12
N GLU A 258 17.74 -12.41 40.23
CA GLU A 258 17.92 -13.19 41.48
C GLU A 258 17.06 -12.62 42.63
N VAL A 259 16.33 -13.50 43.33
CA VAL A 259 15.63 -13.24 44.60
C VAL A 259 16.55 -13.75 45.71
N PRO A 260 16.80 -13.01 46.82
CA PRO A 260 16.01 -13.27 48.03
C PRO A 260 15.76 -12.10 49.00
N LYS A 261 14.49 -12.04 49.43
CA LYS A 261 13.94 -11.70 50.77
C LYS A 261 14.44 -10.45 51.51
N GLY A 262 13.48 -9.56 51.73
CA GLY A 262 13.01 -9.21 53.08
C GLY A 262 13.53 -7.89 53.65
N SER A 263 12.67 -6.87 53.65
CA SER A 263 12.56 -5.91 54.76
C SER A 263 11.28 -5.11 54.62
N GLU A 264 10.60 -5.00 55.75
CA GLU A 264 9.35 -4.29 55.96
C GLU A 264 9.52 -2.76 55.82
N SER A 265 8.39 -2.13 55.52
CA SER A 265 7.94 -0.81 55.99
C SER A 265 8.64 0.48 55.52
N GLU A 266 7.78 1.46 55.23
CA GLU A 266 8.00 2.92 55.20
C GLU A 266 8.55 3.53 53.90
N ASP A 267 7.64 3.90 52.99
CA ASP A 267 7.29 5.32 52.80
C ASP A 267 6.19 5.49 51.74
N CYS A 268 5.03 5.98 52.17
CA CYS A 268 3.91 6.34 51.30
C CYS A 268 3.48 7.78 51.62
N SER A 269 4.39 8.71 51.40
CA SER A 269 4.20 10.13 51.68
C SER A 269 4.62 11.04 50.51
N GLN A 270 5.05 10.48 49.36
CA GLN A 270 5.54 11.26 48.21
C GLN A 270 4.61 11.26 46.97
N ILE A 271 3.44 10.63 47.01
CA ILE A 271 2.48 10.64 45.89
C ILE A 271 1.45 11.79 46.03
N SER A 272 1.28 12.38 47.22
CA SER A 272 0.38 13.53 47.45
C SER A 272 0.85 14.80 46.73
N ASP A 273 2.16 14.95 46.54
CA ASP A 273 2.74 16.23 46.11
C ASP A 273 2.74 16.39 44.58
N LEU A 274 2.62 15.29 43.84
CA LEU A 274 2.49 15.30 42.37
C LEU A 274 1.06 15.62 41.88
N TRP A 275 0.04 15.39 42.70
CA TRP A 275 -1.36 15.70 42.34
C TRP A 275 -1.80 17.12 42.68
N MET A 276 -1.08 17.84 43.56
CA MET A 276 -1.36 19.25 43.82
C MET A 276 -0.74 20.19 42.77
N GLY A 277 0.32 19.75 42.07
CA GLY A 277 1.00 20.54 41.03
C GLY A 277 0.26 20.65 39.68
N MET A 278 -0.68 19.75 39.38
CA MET A 278 -1.44 19.76 38.11
C MET A 278 -2.77 20.53 38.16
N ARG A 279 -3.08 21.20 39.27
CA ARG A 279 -4.37 21.92 39.42
C ARG A 279 -4.32 23.41 39.06
N PHE A 280 -3.20 23.92 38.56
CA PHE A 280 -3.03 25.34 38.25
C PHE A 280 -2.72 25.62 36.77
N GLN A 281 -3.43 25.00 35.82
CA GLN A 281 -3.36 25.49 34.44
C GLN A 281 -4.55 25.11 33.55
N ILE A 282 -5.80 25.38 33.96
CA ILE A 282 -6.89 25.53 32.98
C ILE A 282 -7.72 26.74 33.37
N GLY A 283 -7.46 27.84 32.65
CA GLY A 283 -8.14 29.11 32.80
C GLY A 283 -9.63 29.02 32.51
N TYR A 284 -10.37 29.86 33.23
CA TYR A 284 -11.71 30.27 32.90
C TYR A 284 -11.76 30.86 31.48
N SER A 285 -12.62 30.31 30.62
CA SER A 285 -13.19 31.03 29.48
C SER A 285 -14.72 30.96 29.58
N PRO A 286 -15.42 32.09 29.79
CA PRO A 286 -16.86 32.10 29.92
C PRO A 286 -17.54 32.39 28.58
N THR A 287 -18.14 31.37 27.96
CA THR A 287 -19.20 31.56 26.96
C THR A 287 -20.29 30.49 27.11
N MET A 288 -21.23 30.77 28.01
CA MET A 288 -22.55 30.13 28.04
C MET A 288 -23.35 30.63 26.84
N ILE A 289 -23.43 29.82 25.79
CA ILE A 289 -24.42 30.01 24.71
C ILE A 289 -25.69 29.27 25.14
N TYR A 290 -26.70 30.01 25.57
CA TYR A 290 -28.05 29.50 25.77
C TYR A 290 -28.68 29.12 24.42
N PRO A 291 -29.48 28.03 24.33
CA PRO A 291 -30.29 27.75 23.17
C PRO A 291 -31.45 28.76 23.08
N ARG A 292 -31.52 29.46 21.95
CA ARG A 292 -32.55 30.45 21.60
C ARG A 292 -33.84 29.72 21.24
N GLU A 293 -34.92 29.95 21.98
CA GLU A 293 -36.26 29.46 21.62
C GLU A 293 -36.79 30.19 20.36
N PRO A 294 -37.47 29.50 19.43
CA PRO A 294 -37.96 30.09 18.19
C PRO A 294 -39.44 30.47 18.28
N TRP A 295 -39.81 31.41 19.13
CA TRP A 295 -41.16 32.01 19.09
C TRP A 295 -41.15 33.46 19.58
N GLN A 296 -40.67 34.40 18.75
CA GLN A 296 -41.16 35.78 18.70
C GLN A 296 -40.65 36.46 17.42
N MET A 297 -41.40 36.30 16.32
CA MET A 297 -41.40 37.26 15.22
C MET A 297 -42.86 37.45 14.80
N SER A 298 -43.55 38.31 15.53
CA SER A 298 -44.76 38.96 15.06
C SER A 298 -45.01 40.18 15.92
N SER A 299 -44.60 41.35 15.43
CA SER A 299 -45.31 42.63 15.56
C SER A 299 -44.45 43.80 15.08
N ARG A 300 -45.00 44.54 14.10
CA ARG A 300 -44.86 46.00 13.88
C ARG A 300 -43.48 46.49 13.37
N ILE A 301 -43.35 47.36 12.37
CA ILE A 301 -44.23 48.22 11.55
C ILE A 301 -43.53 48.34 10.19
#